data_AF-A0A1I1IPV4-F1
#
_entry.id   AF-A0A1I1IPV4-F1
#
_cell.length_a   1.000
_cell.length_b   1.000
_cell.length_c   1.000
_cell.angle_alpha   90.00
_cell.angle_beta   90.00
_cell.angle_gamma   90.00
#
_symmetry.space_group_name_H-M   'P 1'
#
loop_
_entity.id
_entity.type
_entity.pdbx_description
1 polymer ?
#
loop_
_entity_poly.entity_id
_entity_poly.type
_entity_poly.pdbx_seq_one_letter_code
_entity_poly.pdbx_strand_id
1 'polypeptide(L)'
;MIGTVPLVAGCVLLGTVAMGLIVHEWAHAAVLRLGGIDYDVSFFPGHESGPLGLLASCPWAVVRPNPTDRDPAWLLRCAALAPALLSAPVFVAGFVGDGWLASPLATAAAIGWLACSLPSPQDFSVAFYAHRALENRRTAVASSSRAD
;
A
#
# COMPACT_ATOMS: atom_id res chain seq x y z
N MET A 1 13.57 -25.95 21.56
CA MET A 1 12.97 -24.82 22.29
C MET A 1 13.30 -23.56 21.52
N ILE A 2 12.32 -22.91 20.89
CA ILE A 2 12.52 -21.58 20.32
C ILE A 2 12.81 -20.66 21.52
N GLY A 3 13.98 -20.01 21.54
CA GLY A 3 14.33 -19.09 22.62
C GLY A 3 13.32 -17.94 22.72
N THR A 4 13.24 -17.29 23.87
CA THR A 4 12.32 -16.14 24.07
C THR A 4 12.58 -15.00 23.08
N VAL A 5 13.82 -14.81 22.65
CA VAL A 5 14.24 -13.76 21.71
C VAL A 5 13.57 -13.87 20.33
N PRO A 6 13.66 -14.99 19.59
CA PRO A 6 12.99 -15.11 18.29
C PRO A 6 11.46 -15.07 18.39
N LEU A 7 10.87 -15.53 19.50
CA LEU A 7 9.43 -15.39 19.74
C LEU A 7 9.03 -13.91 19.80
N VAL A 8 9.73 -13.13 20.63
CA VAL A 8 9.48 -11.68 20.78
C VAL A 8 9.74 -10.95 19.47
N ALA A 9 10.83 -11.27 18.75
CA ALA A 9 11.12 -10.70 17.44
C ALA A 9 10.01 -11.00 16.42
N GLY A 10 9.45 -12.20 16.44
CA GLY A 10 8.29 -12.56 15.61
C GLY A 10 7.05 -11.73 15.93
N CYS A 11 6.75 -11.50 17.21
CA CYS A 11 5.66 -10.60 17.61
C CYS A 11 5.89 -9.16 17.15
N VAL A 12 7.12 -8.66 17.26
CA VAL A 12 7.50 -7.33 16.77
C VAL A 12 7.33 -7.24 15.25
N LEU A 13 7.75 -8.26 14.50
CA LEU A 13 7.56 -8.33 13.05
C LEU A 13 6.07 -8.24 12.69
N LEU A 14 5.23 -9.08 13.30
CA LEU A 14 3.79 -9.11 13.02
C LEU A 14 3.11 -7.77 13.36
N GLY A 15 3.44 -7.20 14.53
CA GLY A 15 2.90 -5.89 14.92
C GLY A 15 3.35 -4.76 13.98
N THR A 16 4.60 -4.81 13.52
CA THR A 16 5.14 -3.82 12.59
C THR A 16 4.50 -3.95 11.21
N VAL A 17 4.25 -5.17 10.72
CA VAL A 17 3.53 -5.40 9.46
C VAL A 17 2.10 -4.88 9.56
N ALA A 18 1.38 -5.20 10.64
CA ALA A 18 0.01 -4.72 10.83
C ALA A 18 -0.07 -3.18 10.82
N MET A 19 0.84 -2.51 11.53
CA MET A 19 0.94 -1.05 11.52
C MET A 19 1.37 -0.52 10.14
N GLY A 20 2.36 -1.14 9.52
CA GLY A 20 2.90 -0.76 8.23
C GLY A 20 1.85 -0.82 7.12
N LEU A 21 0.95 -1.80 7.13
CA LEU A 21 -0.17 -1.88 6.19
C LEU A 21 -1.16 -0.72 6.37
N ILE A 22 -1.44 -0.28 7.60
CA ILE A 22 -2.29 0.88 7.84
C ILE A 22 -1.65 2.14 7.25
N VAL A 23 -0.35 2.34 7.51
CA VAL A 23 0.39 3.49 6.99
C VAL A 23 0.54 3.42 5.47
N HIS A 24 0.66 2.22 4.89
CA HIS A 24 0.71 1.97 3.45
C HIS A 24 -0.56 2.48 2.76
N GLU A 25 -1.73 2.05 3.24
CA GLU A 25 -3.02 2.50 2.68
C GLU A 25 -3.23 4.01 2.91
N TRP A 26 -2.80 4.54 4.06
CA TRP A 26 -2.83 5.98 4.29
C TRP A 26 -1.91 6.77 3.37
N ALA A 27 -0.78 6.22 2.94
CA ALA A 27 0.11 6.89 1.98
C ALA A 27 -0.59 7.08 0.63
N HIS A 28 -1.30 6.06 0.13
CA HIS A 28 -2.14 6.19 -1.06
C HIS A 28 -3.22 7.26 -0.88
N ALA A 29 -4.00 7.16 0.21
CA ALA A 29 -5.09 8.09 0.48
C ALA A 29 -4.61 9.53 0.66
N ALA A 30 -3.45 9.75 1.28
CA ALA A 30 -2.87 11.07 1.47
C ALA A 30 -2.56 11.74 0.13
N VAL A 31 -1.93 11.02 -0.81
CA VAL A 31 -1.62 11.59 -2.13
C VAL A 31 -2.89 11.83 -2.96
N LEU A 32 -3.86 10.92 -2.92
CA LEU A 32 -5.14 11.12 -3.61
C LEU A 32 -5.91 12.33 -3.05
N ARG A 33 -5.96 12.45 -1.72
CA ARG A 33 -6.60 13.58 -1.04
C ARG A 33 -5.91 14.92 -1.35
N LEU A 34 -4.58 14.95 -1.38
CA LEU A 34 -3.82 16.15 -1.80
C LEU A 34 -4.03 16.48 -3.27
N GLY A 35 -4.24 15.46 -4.11
CA GLY A 35 -4.56 15.60 -5.52
C GLY A 35 -6.02 15.94 -5.83
N GLY A 36 -6.91 15.95 -4.83
CA GLY A 36 -8.34 16.16 -5.00
C GLY A 36 -9.05 15.06 -5.78
N ILE A 37 -8.48 13.84 -5.82
CA ILE A 37 -9.07 12.69 -6.49
C ILE A 37 -9.96 11.94 -5.50
N ASP A 38 -11.22 11.75 -5.84
CA ASP A 38 -12.16 10.95 -5.05
C ASP A 38 -11.67 9.50 -4.93
N TYR A 39 -11.83 8.90 -3.76
CA TYR A 39 -11.42 7.53 -3.51
C TYR A 39 -12.37 6.83 -2.54
N ASP A 40 -12.57 5.54 -2.76
CA ASP A 40 -13.29 4.66 -1.86
C ASP A 40 -12.32 3.82 -1.04
N VAL A 41 -12.61 3.64 0.25
CA VAL A 41 -11.85 2.73 1.11
C VAL A 41 -12.73 1.51 1.40
N SER A 42 -12.30 0.35 0.92
CA SER A 42 -12.97 -0.92 1.20
C SER A 42 -12.17 -1.71 2.22
N PHE A 43 -12.78 -2.00 3.37
CA PHE A 43 -12.19 -2.89 4.37
C PHE A 43 -12.66 -4.33 4.11
N PHE A 44 -11.73 -5.28 4.15
CA PHE A 44 -11.95 -6.72 3.95
C PHE A 44 -12.68 -7.09 2.64
N PRO A 45 -12.14 -6.71 1.47
CA PRO A 45 -12.72 -7.10 0.19
C PRO A 45 -12.69 -8.64 0.02
N GLY A 46 -13.85 -9.27 -0.22
CA GLY A 46 -13.96 -10.72 -0.53
C GLY A 46 -14.39 -11.63 0.63
N HIS A 47 -15.37 -11.17 1.42
CA HIS A 47 -15.85 -11.79 2.66
C HIS A 47 -16.59 -13.14 2.48
N GLU A 48 -15.88 -14.21 2.10
CA GLU A 48 -16.43 -15.59 2.12
C GLU A 48 -15.63 -16.59 2.96
N SER A 49 -14.52 -16.18 3.59
CA SER A 49 -13.71 -17.08 4.41
C SER A 49 -13.71 -16.62 5.87
N GLY A 50 -13.90 -17.57 6.80
CA GLY A 50 -14.03 -17.32 8.24
C GLY A 50 -12.85 -16.56 8.88
N PRO A 51 -12.85 -16.35 10.21
CA PRO A 51 -11.92 -15.43 10.90
C PRO A 51 -10.43 -15.73 10.67
N LEU A 52 -10.06 -17.00 10.45
CA LEU A 52 -8.68 -17.38 10.07
C LEU A 52 -8.33 -17.04 8.62
N GLY A 53 -9.30 -17.17 7.70
CA GLY A 53 -9.15 -16.78 6.31
C GLY A 53 -8.95 -15.28 6.19
N LEU A 54 -9.72 -14.50 6.95
CA LEU A 54 -9.62 -13.04 7.10
C LEU A 54 -8.23 -12.55 7.53
N LEU A 55 -7.60 -13.25 8.47
CA LEU A 55 -6.23 -12.94 8.91
C LEU A 55 -5.17 -13.38 7.89
N ALA A 56 -5.49 -14.32 7.01
CA ALA A 56 -4.58 -14.81 5.97
C ALA A 56 -4.78 -14.13 4.61
N SER A 57 -5.94 -13.51 4.37
CA SER A 57 -6.28 -12.87 3.10
C SER A 57 -5.83 -11.42 3.09
N CYS A 58 -4.73 -11.17 2.38
CA CYS A 58 -4.45 -9.83 1.88
C CYS A 58 -5.25 -9.61 0.58
N PRO A 59 -5.80 -8.40 0.35
CA PRO A 59 -5.62 -7.18 1.15
C PRO A 59 -6.72 -6.98 2.23
N TRP A 60 -6.34 -6.45 3.41
CA TRP A 60 -7.26 -6.14 4.53
C TRP A 60 -8.00 -4.81 4.36
N ALA A 61 -7.42 -3.87 3.65
CA ALA A 61 -8.05 -2.63 3.22
C ALA A 61 -7.53 -2.30 1.82
N VAL A 62 -8.36 -1.69 0.99
CA VAL A 62 -7.98 -1.25 -0.35
C VAL A 62 -8.52 0.14 -0.58
N VAL A 63 -7.62 1.07 -0.88
CA VAL A 63 -7.97 2.39 -1.42
C VAL A 63 -8.15 2.28 -2.93
N ARG A 64 -9.38 2.50 -3.42
CA ARG A 64 -9.69 2.51 -4.85
C ARG A 64 -9.93 3.95 -5.32
N PRO A 65 -9.07 4.49 -6.21
CA PRO A 65 -9.31 5.81 -6.78
C PRO A 65 -10.51 5.78 -7.74
N ASN A 66 -11.32 6.83 -7.72
CA ASN A 66 -12.43 7.05 -8.65
C ASN A 66 -12.16 8.32 -9.51
N PRO A 67 -11.18 8.27 -10.43
CA PRO A 67 -10.74 9.46 -11.15
C PRO A 67 -11.75 9.94 -12.21
N THR A 68 -11.93 11.25 -12.33
CA THR A 68 -12.72 11.87 -13.40
C THR A 68 -11.93 12.01 -14.70
N ASP A 69 -12.59 12.36 -15.80
CA ASP A 69 -11.96 12.63 -17.10
C ASP A 69 -10.93 13.77 -17.09
N ARG A 70 -10.94 14.59 -16.04
CA ARG A 70 -10.06 15.75 -15.86
C ARG A 70 -8.83 15.45 -15.01
N ASP A 71 -8.78 14.29 -14.37
CA ASP A 71 -7.72 13.98 -13.41
C ASP A 71 -6.43 13.60 -14.14
N PRO A 72 -5.29 14.19 -13.76
CA PRO A 72 -4.05 13.95 -14.46
C PRO A 72 -3.46 12.59 -14.06
N ALA A 73 -3.04 11.82 -15.07
CA ALA A 73 -2.47 10.49 -14.86
C ALA A 73 -1.25 10.49 -13.92
N TRP A 74 -0.47 11.57 -13.85
CA TRP A 74 0.71 11.63 -12.97
C TRP A 74 0.33 11.59 -11.49
N LEU A 75 -0.82 12.14 -11.08
CA LEU A 75 -1.29 12.06 -9.69
C LEU A 75 -1.60 10.61 -9.31
N LEU A 76 -2.21 9.84 -10.20
CA LEU A 76 -2.46 8.41 -9.99
C LEU A 76 -1.15 7.62 -9.88
N ARG A 77 -0.12 7.99 -10.66
CA ARG A 77 1.21 7.37 -10.54
C ARG A 77 1.86 7.69 -9.20
N CYS A 78 1.80 8.95 -8.77
CA CYS A 78 2.32 9.37 -7.47
C CYS A 78 1.58 8.67 -6.33
N ALA A 79 0.25 8.55 -6.42
CA ALA A 79 -0.55 7.83 -5.45
C ALA A 79 -0.12 6.37 -5.37
N ALA A 80 0.01 5.68 -6.51
CA ALA A 80 0.44 4.29 -6.57
C ALA A 80 1.86 4.06 -6.01
N LEU A 81 2.77 5.02 -6.16
CA LEU A 81 4.14 4.93 -5.65
C LEU A 81 4.31 5.48 -4.23
N ALA A 82 3.28 6.10 -3.65
CA ALA A 82 3.35 6.73 -2.34
C ALA A 82 3.88 5.81 -1.22
N PRO A 83 3.51 4.51 -1.16
CA PRO A 83 4.01 3.62 -0.12
C PRO A 83 5.53 3.43 -0.13
N ALA A 84 6.19 3.62 -1.28
CA ALA A 84 7.65 3.50 -1.37
C ALA A 84 8.38 4.50 -0.46
N LEU A 85 7.74 5.63 -0.13
CA LEU A 85 8.27 6.63 0.79
C LEU A 85 8.41 6.10 2.23
N LEU A 86 7.68 5.05 2.61
CA LEU A 86 7.84 4.41 3.93
C LEU A 86 9.24 3.79 4.09
N SER A 87 9.95 3.51 3.00
CA SER A 87 11.33 2.99 3.10
C SER A 87 12.33 4.05 3.60
N ALA A 88 12.02 5.35 3.44
CA ALA A 88 12.91 6.45 3.77
C ALA A 88 13.43 6.44 5.22
N PRO A 89 12.59 6.32 6.28
CA PRO A 89 13.10 6.29 7.66
C PRO A 89 14.11 5.15 7.91
N VAL A 90 13.92 3.99 7.30
CA VAL A 90 14.83 2.84 7.49
C VAL A 90 16.17 3.09 6.77
N PHE A 91 16.14 3.64 5.55
CA PHE A 91 17.37 4.00 4.84
C PHE A 91 18.11 5.16 5.52
N VAL A 92 17.40 6.17 6.03
CA VAL A 92 18.00 7.27 6.80
C VAL A 92 18.66 6.73 8.06
N ALA A 93 17.98 5.88 8.83
CA ALA A 93 18.55 5.25 10.03
C ALA A 93 19.79 4.40 9.68
N GLY A 94 19.74 3.64 8.59
CA GLY A 94 20.88 2.85 8.11
C GLY A 94 22.07 3.72 7.68
N PHE A 95 21.82 4.89 7.10
CA PHE A 95 22.86 5.82 6.66
C PHE A 95 23.55 6.55 7.83
N VAL A 96 22.80 6.89 8.89
CA VAL A 96 23.33 7.58 10.08
C VAL A 96 24.26 6.69 10.92
N GLY A 97 24.19 5.36 10.77
CA GLY A 97 25.29 4.45 11.11
C GLY A 97 25.44 4.11 12.60
N ASP A 98 24.39 4.26 13.40
CA ASP A 98 24.41 4.24 14.86
C ASP A 98 23.94 2.90 15.49
N GLY A 99 24.13 1.78 14.78
CA GLY A 99 23.89 0.43 15.33
C GLY A 99 22.41 0.10 15.56
N TRP A 100 21.49 0.89 15.00
CA TRP A 100 20.04 0.74 15.18
C TRP A 100 19.53 -0.66 14.82
N LEU A 101 20.10 -1.26 13.76
CA LEU A 101 19.78 -2.62 13.30
C LEU A 101 20.60 -3.72 14.00
N ALA A 102 21.31 -3.42 15.09
CA ALA A 102 22.13 -4.41 15.79
C ALA A 102 21.30 -5.37 16.67
N SER A 103 20.06 -5.00 17.02
CA SER A 103 19.18 -5.86 17.82
C SER A 103 18.23 -6.69 16.94
N PRO A 104 17.97 -7.98 17.27
CA PRO A 104 17.02 -8.81 16.51
C PRO A 104 15.62 -8.20 16.42
N LEU A 105 15.19 -7.46 17.45
CA LEU A 105 13.89 -6.79 17.48
C LEU A 105 13.85 -5.61 16.50
N ALA A 106 14.90 -4.77 16.47
CA ALA A 106 14.99 -3.67 15.53
C ALA A 106 15.09 -4.16 14.09
N THR A 107 15.82 -5.24 13.84
CA THR A 107 15.89 -5.88 12.53
C THR A 107 14.52 -6.43 12.12
N ALA A 108 13.79 -7.09 13.02
CA ALA A 108 12.44 -7.57 12.76
C ALA A 108 11.48 -6.42 12.42
N ALA A 109 11.53 -5.32 13.18
CA ALA A 109 10.74 -4.12 12.89
C ALA A 109 11.09 -3.51 11.51
N ALA A 110 12.38 -3.34 11.22
CA ALA A 110 12.83 -2.79 9.94
C ALA A 110 12.41 -3.66 8.75
N ILE A 111 12.52 -4.99 8.87
CA ILE A 111 12.06 -5.93 7.83
C ILE A 111 10.55 -5.80 7.64
N GLY A 112 9.75 -5.82 8.71
CA GLY A 112 8.30 -5.70 8.61
C GLY A 112 7.88 -4.38 7.98
N TRP A 113 8.52 -3.28 8.37
CA TRP A 113 8.25 -1.96 7.82
C TRP A 113 8.65 -1.84 6.35
N LEU A 114 9.84 -2.32 5.98
CA LEU A 114 10.31 -2.32 4.59
C LEU A 114 9.42 -3.19 3.70
N ALA A 115 8.96 -4.35 4.18
CA ALA A 115 8.03 -5.19 3.45
C ALA A 115 6.75 -4.43 3.10
N CYS A 116 6.22 -3.63 4.03
CA CYS A 116 5.07 -2.76 3.81
C CYS A 116 5.37 -1.53 2.94
N SER A 117 6.63 -1.21 2.63
CA SER A 117 6.95 -0.10 1.72
C SER A 117 6.89 -0.51 0.24
N LEU A 118 6.83 -1.81 -0.05
CA LEU A 118 6.80 -2.32 -1.41
C LEU A 118 5.42 -2.12 -2.04
N PRO A 119 5.31 -1.39 -3.18
CA PRO A 119 4.05 -1.29 -3.91
C PRO A 119 3.60 -2.67 -4.41
N SER A 120 2.29 -2.90 -4.45
CA SER A 120 1.75 -4.16 -4.97
C SER A 120 1.89 -4.24 -6.50
N PRO A 121 1.73 -5.43 -7.10
CA PRO A 121 1.70 -5.56 -8.56
C PRO A 121 0.63 -4.67 -9.25
N GLN A 122 -0.49 -4.42 -8.56
CA GLN A 122 -1.54 -3.53 -9.05
C GLN A 122 -1.08 -2.07 -9.04
N ASP A 123 -0.41 -1.64 -7.97
CA ASP A 123 0.14 -0.28 -7.85
C ASP A 123 1.21 -0.04 -8.91
N PHE A 124 2.11 -1.01 -9.13
CA PHE A 124 3.07 -0.93 -10.23
C PHE A 124 2.37 -0.80 -11.59
N SER A 125 1.29 -1.55 -11.80
CA SER A 125 0.51 -1.44 -13.03
C SER A 125 -0.09 -0.05 -13.21
N VAL A 126 -0.61 0.58 -12.15
CA VAL A 126 -1.09 1.97 -12.19
C VAL A 126 0.06 2.95 -12.44
N ALA A 127 1.19 2.79 -11.76
CA ALA A 127 2.36 3.66 -11.91
C ALA A 127 2.86 3.75 -13.37
N PHE A 128 2.84 2.64 -14.10
CA PHE A 128 3.27 2.62 -15.51
C PHE A 128 2.12 2.86 -16.50
N TYR A 129 0.92 2.32 -16.22
CA TYR A 129 -0.17 2.25 -17.19
C TYR A 129 -1.41 3.10 -16.84
N ALA A 130 -1.33 4.03 -15.88
CA ALA A 130 -2.45 4.92 -15.52
C ALA A 130 -3.11 5.62 -16.72
N HIS A 131 -2.32 6.07 -17.70
CA HIS A 131 -2.85 6.74 -18.88
C HIS A 131 -3.77 5.84 -19.71
N ARG A 132 -3.40 4.56 -19.87
CA ARG A 132 -4.18 3.58 -20.61
C ARG A 132 -5.49 3.22 -19.88
N ALA A 133 -5.44 3.17 -18.56
CA ALA A 133 -6.64 2.95 -17.73
C ALA A 133 -7.65 4.10 -17.88
N LEU A 134 -7.17 5.35 -17.87
CA LEU A 134 -8.04 6.53 -18.08
C LEU A 134 -8.60 6.58 -19.50
N GLU A 135 -7.80 6.26 -20.52
CA GLU A 135 -8.26 6.21 -21.92
C GLU A 135 -9.36 5.15 -22.13
N ASN A 136 -9.17 3.94 -21.59
CA ASN A 136 -10.18 2.87 -21.66
C ASN A 136 -11.49 3.26 -20.96
N ARG A 137 -11.42 3.99 -19.83
CA ARG A 137 -12.62 4.49 -19.15
C ARG A 137 -13.37 5.49 -20.02
N ARG A 138 -12.65 6.44 -20.64
CA ARG A 138 -13.24 7.45 -21.52
C ARG A 138 -13.93 6.83 -22.73
N THR A 139 -13.31 5.82 -23.37
CA THR A 139 -13.92 5.12 -24.51
C THR A 139 -15.18 4.35 -24.10
N ALA A 140 -15.17 3.69 -22.94
CA ALA A 140 -16.34 2.98 -22.41
C ALA A 140 -17.53 3.91 -22.10
N VAL A 141 -17.27 5.06 -21.46
CA VAL A 141 -18.31 6.08 -21.19
C VAL A 141 -18.87 6.63 -22.51
N ALA A 142 -18.01 6.92 -23.49
CA ALA A 142 -18.43 7.41 -24.80
C ALA A 142 -19.23 6.36 -25.60
N SER A 143 -18.94 5.05 -25.46
CA SER A 143 -19.74 4.00 -26.09
C SER A 143 -21.10 3.83 -25.43
N SER A 144 -21.18 3.92 -24.10
CA SER A 144 -22.46 3.83 -23.36
C SER A 144 -23.39 4.98 -23.75
N SER A 145 -22.87 6.21 -23.80
CA SER A 145 -23.66 7.40 -24.17
C SER A 145 -24.20 7.39 -25.61
N ARG A 146 -23.69 6.52 -26.50
CA ARG A 146 -24.19 6.38 -27.87
C ARG A 146 -25.24 5.27 -28.04
N ALA A 147 -25.39 4.41 -27.03
CA ALA A 147 -26.36 3.33 -27.04
C ALA A 147 -27.74 3.75 -26.48
N ASP A 148 -27.80 4.91 -25.84
CA ASP A 148 -29.00 5.61 -25.36
C ASP A 148 -29.47 6.67 -26.38
#